data_AF-A0A536DA92-F1
#
_entry.id   AF-A0A536DA92-F1
#
_cell.length_a   1.000
_cell.length_b   1.000
_cell.length_c   1.000
_cell.angle_alpha   90.00
_cell.angle_beta   90.00
_cell.angle_gamma   90.00
#
_symmetry.space_group_name_H-M   'P 1'
#
loop_
_entity.id
_entity.type
_entity.pdbx_description
1 polymer ?
#
loop_
_entity_poly.entity_id
_entity_poly.type
_entity_poly.pdbx_seq_one_letter_code
_entity_poly.pdbx_strand_id
1 'polypeptide(L)'
;MQDHLPIPAFPTKEVVRILRRGGVKASVDRALSVKRVFYAGDEGGIVCAVTPSRAAKQVFTVSLTHVRIAPHHPLLPAVLVYQRERERRLAATEA
;
A
#
# COMPACT_ATOMS: atom_id res chain seq x y z
N MET A 1 -12.83 -3.01 2.04
CA MET A 1 -11.85 -1.97 1.58
C MET A 1 -12.38 -1.14 0.42
N GLN A 2 -13.01 -1.74 -0.60
CA GLN A 2 -13.44 -1.02 -1.80
C GLN A 2 -14.39 0.17 -1.50
N ASP A 3 -15.28 0.02 -0.52
CA ASP A 3 -16.26 1.06 -0.14
C ASP A 3 -15.66 2.31 0.51
N HIS A 4 -14.36 2.29 0.84
CA HIS A 4 -13.66 3.44 1.42
C HIS A 4 -12.72 4.13 0.42
N LEU A 5 -12.80 3.80 -0.87
CA LEU A 5 -11.98 4.43 -1.88
C LEU A 5 -12.45 5.87 -2.15
N PRO A 6 -11.52 6.83 -2.35
CA PRO A 6 -10.06 6.66 -2.30
C PRO A 6 -9.52 6.64 -0.87
N ILE A 7 -8.57 5.74 -0.58
CA ILE A 7 -7.96 5.62 0.75
C ILE A 7 -6.61 6.36 0.78
N PRO A 8 -6.37 7.28 1.73
CA PRO A 8 -5.05 7.85 1.96
C PRO A 8 -4.13 6.82 2.62
N ALA A 9 -2.98 6.54 2.00
CA ALA A 9 -2.00 5.60 2.53
C ALA A 9 -0.57 6.12 2.42
N PHE A 10 0.25 5.86 3.43
CA PHE A 10 1.62 6.33 3.54
C PHE A 10 2.59 5.19 3.17
N PRO A 11 3.51 5.40 2.21
CA PRO A 11 4.42 4.35 1.77
C PRO A 11 5.49 4.05 2.83
N THR A 12 5.99 2.81 2.86
CA THR A 12 7.19 2.46 3.63
C THR A 12 8.45 3.07 2.99
N LYS A 13 9.57 3.05 3.72
CA LYS A 13 10.88 3.54 3.23
C LYS A 13 11.32 2.83 1.94
N GLU A 14 11.00 1.55 1.81
CA GLU A 14 11.30 0.75 0.62
C GLU A 14 10.54 1.23 -0.61
N VAL A 15 9.22 1.40 -0.50
CA VAL A 15 8.39 1.94 -1.59
C VAL A 15 8.86 3.34 -1.97
N VAL A 16 9.18 4.20 -0.99
CA VAL A 16 9.75 5.53 -1.27
C VAL A 16 11.04 5.44 -2.08
N ARG A 17 11.94 4.50 -1.76
CA ARG A 17 13.19 4.29 -2.49
C ARG A 17 12.92 3.88 -3.95
N ILE A 18 12.01 2.93 -4.16
CA ILE A 18 11.63 2.46 -5.51
C ILE A 18 11.01 3.59 -6.33
N LEU A 19 10.04 4.31 -5.75
CA LEU A 19 9.39 5.45 -6.40
C LEU A 19 10.39 6.55 -6.78
N ARG A 20 11.32 6.89 -5.88
CA ARG A 20 12.36 7.90 -6.16
C ARG A 20 13.33 7.47 -7.26
N ARG A 21 13.69 6.19 -7.33
CA ARG A 21 14.50 5.64 -8.45
C ARG A 21 13.78 5.81 -9.80
N GLY A 22 12.44 5.72 -9.80
CA GLY A 22 11.61 6.01 -10.96
C GLY A 22 11.33 7.50 -11.22
N GLY A 23 12.02 8.42 -10.54
CA GLY A 23 11.84 9.87 -10.73
C GLY A 23 10.61 10.47 -10.03
N VAL A 24 9.93 9.70 -9.17
CA VAL A 24 8.74 10.19 -8.44
C VAL A 24 9.14 10.86 -7.13
N LYS A 25 8.63 12.08 -6.90
CA LYS A 25 8.75 12.77 -5.61
C LYS A 25 7.87 12.09 -4.54
N ALA A 26 8.46 11.21 -3.73
CA ALA A 26 7.79 10.50 -2.65
C ALA A 26 8.49 10.72 -1.28
N SER A 27 7.73 10.65 -0.18
CA SER A 27 8.24 10.60 1.20
C SER A 27 7.31 9.71 2.05
N VAL A 28 7.81 9.24 3.20
CA VAL A 28 7.03 8.41 4.13
C VAL A 28 5.89 9.17 4.81
N ASP A 29 5.97 10.50 4.82
CA ASP A 29 4.98 11.41 5.42
C ASP A 29 4.02 12.00 4.40
N ARG A 30 4.18 11.64 3.11
CA ARG A 30 3.28 12.07 2.04
C ARG A 30 2.35 10.94 1.66
N ALA A 31 1.06 11.16 1.88
CA ALA A 31 0.03 10.19 1.48
C ALA A 31 -0.02 10.01 -0.03
N LEU A 32 -0.07 8.75 -0.46
CA LEU A 32 -0.50 8.31 -1.78
C LEU A 32 -2.02 8.08 -1.74
N SER A 33 -2.68 8.24 -2.89
CA SER A 33 -4.12 7.95 -3.01
C SER A 33 -4.30 6.54 -3.56
N VAL A 34 -4.82 5.61 -2.75
CA VAL A 34 -5.27 4.30 -3.22
C VAL A 34 -6.55 4.48 -4.00
N LYS A 35 -6.54 4.14 -5.30
CA LYS A 35 -7.68 4.27 -6.22
C LYS A 35 -8.36 2.95 -6.51
N ARG A 36 -7.64 1.84 -6.42
CA ARG A 36 -8.17 0.49 -6.59
C ARG A 36 -7.46 -0.45 -5.63
N VAL A 37 -8.17 -1.48 -5.21
CA VAL A 37 -7.63 -2.59 -4.41
C VAL A 37 -8.08 -3.87 -5.07
N PHE A 38 -7.18 -4.83 -5.23
CA PHE A 38 -7.50 -6.13 -5.82
C PHE A 38 -6.72 -7.23 -5.12
N TYR A 39 -7.26 -8.44 -5.16
CA TYR A 39 -6.60 -9.64 -4.68
C TYR A 39 -5.78 -10.27 -5.79
N ALA A 40 -4.47 -10.35 -5.60
CA ALA A 40 -3.51 -10.90 -6.56
C ALA A 40 -3.19 -12.38 -6.27
N GLY A 41 -4.17 -13.12 -5.75
CA GLY A 41 -4.00 -14.53 -5.35
C GLY A 41 -3.30 -14.70 -4.00
N ASP A 42 -3.13 -15.94 -3.58
CA ASP A 42 -2.61 -16.27 -2.25
C ASP A 42 -1.15 -15.83 -2.09
N GLU A 43 -0.33 -16.00 -3.14
CA GLU A 43 1.08 -15.59 -3.18
C GLU A 43 1.27 -14.07 -3.28
N GLY A 44 0.38 -13.37 -4.00
CA GLY A 44 0.46 -11.91 -4.19
C GLY A 44 -0.27 -11.09 -3.13
N GLY A 45 -1.33 -11.66 -2.54
CA GLY A 45 -2.13 -11.03 -1.50
C GLY A 45 -2.95 -9.84 -2.00
N ILE A 46 -3.33 -8.95 -1.08
CA ILE A 46 -4.03 -7.71 -1.42
C ILE A 46 -3.03 -6.68 -1.93
N VAL A 47 -3.35 -6.11 -3.09
CA VAL A 47 -2.53 -5.13 -3.78
C VAL A 47 -3.34 -3.86 -4.04
N CYS A 48 -2.67 -2.71 -3.94
CA CYS A 48 -3.25 -1.38 -4.06
C CYS A 48 -2.70 -0.68 -5.30
N ALA A 49 -3.58 -0.13 -6.13
CA ALA A 49 -3.22 0.83 -7.16
C ALA A 49 -3.18 2.23 -6.55
N VAL A 50 -2.00 2.85 -6.49
CA VAL A 50 -1.76 4.13 -5.83
C VAL A 50 -1.27 5.20 -6.81
N THR A 51 -1.67 6.45 -6.56
CA THR A 51 -1.15 7.61 -7.29
C THR A 51 -0.42 8.59 -6.35
N PRO A 52 0.74 9.17 -6.76
CA PRO A 52 1.49 10.13 -5.94
C PRO A 52 0.83 11.51 -5.80
N SER A 53 -0.07 11.84 -6.72
CA SER A 53 -0.88 13.04 -6.68
C SER A 53 -2.19 12.82 -7.46
N ARG A 54 -3.15 13.72 -7.30
CA ARG A 54 -4.44 13.66 -8.01
C ARG A 54 -4.29 13.84 -9.53
N ALA A 55 -3.25 14.56 -9.97
CA ALA A 55 -2.96 14.83 -11.38
C ALA A 55 -1.90 13.87 -11.97
N ALA A 56 -1.37 12.94 -11.18
CA ALA A 56 -0.35 12.01 -11.65
C ALA A 56 -0.95 11.04 -12.67
N LYS A 57 -0.35 10.98 -13.87
CA LYS A 57 -0.69 9.98 -14.90
C LYS A 57 -0.14 8.60 -14.57
N GLN A 58 0.88 8.52 -13.71
CA GLN A 58 1.51 7.26 -13.30
C GLN A 58 0.73 6.61 -12.15
N VAL A 59 0.40 5.32 -12.32
CA VAL A 59 -0.21 4.47 -11.31
C VAL A 59 0.81 3.42 -10.91
N PHE A 60 0.98 3.24 -9.60
CA PHE A 60 1.87 2.22 -9.04
C PHE A 60 1.04 1.13 -8.38
N THR A 61 1.51 -0.09 -8.49
CA THR A 61 0.92 -1.25 -7.86
C THR A 61 1.79 -1.62 -6.67
N VAL A 62 1.22 -1.58 -5.46
CA VAL A 62 1.96 -1.77 -4.20
C VAL A 62 1.21 -2.77 -3.34
N SER A 63 1.91 -3.78 -2.80
CA SER A 63 1.32 -4.70 -1.81
C SER A 63 0.78 -3.91 -0.62
N LEU A 64 -0.37 -4.33 -0.08
CA LEU A 64 -0.96 -3.73 1.10
C LEU A 64 0.01 -3.78 2.30
N THR A 65 0.96 -4.73 2.36
CA THR A 65 2.00 -4.80 3.40
C THR A 65 3.00 -3.64 3.39
N HIS A 66 3.15 -2.92 2.27
CA HIS A 66 4.11 -1.82 2.15
C HIS A 66 3.49 -0.42 2.24
N VAL A 67 2.27 -0.32 2.76
CA VAL A 67 1.61 0.96 3.00
C VAL A 67 1.03 1.00 4.42
N ARG A 68 0.95 2.20 5.00
CA ARG A 68 0.27 2.44 6.27
C ARG A 68 -0.99 3.24 5.99
N ILE A 69 -2.14 2.77 6.45
CA ILE A 69 -3.36 3.55 6.36
C ILE A 69 -3.27 4.74 7.32
N ALA A 70 -3.92 5.86 6.98
CA ALA A 70 -3.96 7.02 7.86
C ALA A 70 -4.47 6.67 9.29
N PRO A 71 -3.90 7.24 10.36
CA PRO A 71 -4.19 6.87 11.76
C PRO A 71 -5.68 6.91 12.18
N HIS A 72 -6.48 7.76 11.54
CA HIS A 72 -7.91 7.94 11.87
C HIS A 72 -8.85 7.27 10.86
N HIS A 73 -8.33 6.46 9.95
CA HIS A 73 -9.16 5.81 8.94
C HIS A 73 -9.84 4.55 9.51
N PRO A 74 -11.14 4.31 9.24
CA PRO A 74 -11.89 3.18 9.80
C PRO A 74 -11.31 1.80 9.42
N LEU A 75 -10.62 1.71 8.27
CA LEU A 75 -9.96 0.46 7.85
C LEU A 75 -8.65 0.14 8.59
N LEU A 76 -8.08 1.07 9.36
CA LEU A 76 -6.77 0.87 9.97
C LEU A 76 -6.69 -0.43 10.79
N PRO A 77 -7.63 -0.76 11.70
CA PRO A 77 -7.55 -1.99 12.49
C PRO A 77 -7.55 -3.25 11.63
N ALA A 78 -8.45 -3.31 10.63
CA ALA A 78 -8.55 -4.47 9.74
C ALA A 78 -7.31 -4.64 8.86
N VAL A 79 -6.73 -3.54 8.36
CA VAL A 79 -5.50 -3.58 7.57
C VAL A 79 -4.32 -4.04 8.41
N LEU A 80 -4.18 -3.57 9.66
CA LEU A 80 -3.10 -4.02 10.56
C LEU A 80 -3.16 -5.53 10.85
N VAL A 81 -4.36 -6.07 11.08
CA VAL A 81 -4.55 -7.53 11.25
C VAL A 81 -4.10 -8.28 10.00
N TYR A 82 -4.57 -7.85 8.82
CA TYR A 82 -4.16 -8.45 7.55
C TYR A 82 -2.64 -8.41 7.35
N GLN A 83 -2.01 -7.25 7.59
CA GLN A 83 -0.57 -7.06 7.40
C GLN A 83 0.23 -7.99 8.29
N ARG A 84 -0.10 -8.06 9.59
CA ARG A 84 0.58 -8.94 10.55
C ARG A 84 0.48 -10.41 10.14
N GLU A 85 -0.71 -10.89 9.78
CA GLU A 85 -0.90 -12.28 9.38
C GLU A 85 -0.18 -12.58 8.05
N ARG A 86 -0.14 -11.61 7.14
CA ARG A 86 0.56 -11.75 5.87
C ARG A 86 2.07 -11.82 6.06
N GLU A 87 2.64 -10.93 6.86
CA GLU A 87 4.08 -10.90 7.16
C GLU A 87 4.55 -12.21 7.80
N ARG A 88 3.74 -12.79 8.72
CA ARG A 88 4.02 -14.10 9.31
C ARG A 88 4.07 -15.22 8.27
N ARG A 89 3.13 -15.24 7.32
CA ARG A 89 3.08 -16.25 6.25
C ARG A 89 4.26 -16.11 5.29
N LEU A 90 4.63 -14.88 4.92
CA LEU A 90 5.77 -14.62 4.04
C LEU A 90 7.07 -15.09 4.71
N ALA A 91 7.29 -14.74 5.97
CA ALA A 91 8.46 -15.18 6.73
C ALA A 91 8.54 -16.71 6.90
N ALA A 92 7.39 -17.39 7.00
CA ALA A 92 7.33 -18.86 7.10
C ALA A 92 7.55 -19.58 5.76
N THR A 93 7.38 -18.89 4.62
CA THR A 93 7.59 -19.46 3.28
C THR A 93 9.03 -19.27 2.80
N GLU A 94 9.74 -18.29 3.34
CA GLU A 94 11.16 -18.03 3.08
C GLU A 94 12.12 -18.89 3.94
N ALA A 95 11.59 -19.67 4.89
CA ALA A 95 12.33 -20.55 5.80
C ALA A 95 12.36 -22.00 5.31
#